data_AF-A0A1H9JJ09-F1
#
_entry.id   AF-A0A1H9JJ09-F1
#
_cell.length_a   1.000
_cell.length_b   1.000
_cell.length_c   1.000
_cell.angle_alpha   90.00
_cell.angle_beta   90.00
_cell.angle_gamma   90.00
#
_symmetry.space_group_name_H-M   'P 1'
#
loop_
_entity.id
_entity.type
_entity.pdbx_description
1 polymer ?
#
loop_
_entity_poly.entity_id
_entity_poly.type
_entity_poly.pdbx_seq_one_letter_code
_entity_poly.pdbx_strand_id
1 'polypeptide(L)'
;MRSHAVLIGYSARGRVVLSTLFTAGHVTELTVVDPDPERVAQAGVDGVRAVEGEGWRLEVLRSAGAHASNHIVVAVPNDALALRITSVVRSLNEAATITTLVRSTELHGLLEFLGADHVLVLNRVGDWAPKTGSLPHDELPGLEWAVLERPVMQDEVGVSPLACGDDVLAIMRDGQRIWVEDPEAGQLRGDDKLVVFTNTLEET
;
A
#
# COMPACT_ATOMS: atom_id res chain seq x y z
N MET A 1 -19.67 6.94 7.25
CA MET A 1 -19.60 7.42 5.85
C MET A 1 -19.07 6.27 4.99
N ARG A 2 -19.34 6.24 3.68
CA ARG A 2 -18.69 5.24 2.81
C ARG A 2 -17.31 5.76 2.46
N SER A 3 -16.27 5.03 2.86
CA SER A 3 -14.90 5.31 2.44
C SER A 3 -14.62 4.57 1.14
N HIS A 4 -14.03 5.27 0.18
CA HIS A 4 -13.78 4.79 -1.17
C HIS A 4 -12.28 4.76 -1.46
N ALA A 5 -11.78 3.63 -1.95
CA ALA A 5 -10.41 3.48 -2.40
C ALA A 5 -10.34 3.27 -3.92
N VAL A 6 -9.27 3.76 -4.54
CA VAL A 6 -8.93 3.47 -5.93
C VAL A 6 -7.57 2.76 -6.02
N LEU A 7 -7.53 1.59 -6.66
CA LEU A 7 -6.28 0.92 -7.00
C LEU A 7 -5.97 1.11 -8.49
N ILE A 8 -4.79 1.62 -8.79
CA ILE A 8 -4.28 1.83 -10.15
C ILE A 8 -3.20 0.79 -10.42
N GLY A 9 -3.50 -0.17 -11.30
CA GLY A 9 -2.71 -1.38 -11.55
C GLY A 9 -3.21 -2.56 -10.70
N TYR A 10 -3.95 -3.48 -11.30
CA TYR A 10 -4.50 -4.66 -10.63
C TYR A 10 -3.48 -5.79 -10.54
N SER A 11 -2.36 -5.50 -9.89
CA SER A 11 -1.32 -6.47 -9.60
C SER A 11 -1.59 -7.18 -8.27
N ALA A 12 -1.04 -8.39 -8.09
CA ALA A 12 -1.06 -9.10 -6.81
C ALA A 12 -0.57 -8.21 -5.65
N ARG A 13 0.46 -7.39 -5.90
CA ARG A 13 1.04 -6.44 -4.93
C ARG A 13 0.03 -5.39 -4.47
N GLY A 14 -0.68 -4.77 -5.41
CA GLY A 14 -1.74 -3.80 -5.10
C GLY A 14 -2.92 -4.42 -4.33
N ARG A 15 -3.26 -5.69 -4.62
CA ARG A 15 -4.32 -6.42 -3.92
C ARG A 15 -3.97 -6.71 -2.45
N VAL A 16 -2.70 -6.95 -2.10
CA VAL A 16 -2.25 -7.13 -0.70
C VAL A 16 -2.30 -5.82 0.09
N VAL A 17 -1.90 -4.69 -0.51
CA VAL A 17 -2.02 -3.37 0.17
C VAL A 17 -3.49 -3.04 0.45
N LEU A 18 -4.38 -3.31 -0.51
CA LEU A 18 -5.82 -3.14 -0.33
C LEU A 18 -6.43 -4.07 0.73
N SER A 19 -6.00 -5.33 0.84
CA SER A 19 -6.60 -6.25 1.82
C SER A 19 -6.42 -5.75 3.25
N THR A 20 -5.34 -5.02 3.53
CA THR A 20 -5.13 -4.29 4.80
C THR A 20 -6.19 -3.23 5.05
N LEU A 21 -6.44 -2.37 4.05
CA LEU A 21 -7.42 -1.28 4.11
C LEU A 21 -8.86 -1.81 4.30
N PHE A 22 -9.18 -2.96 3.68
CA PHE A 22 -10.45 -3.67 3.86
C PHE A 22 -10.58 -4.37 5.21
N THR A 23 -9.57 -5.13 5.63
CA THR A 23 -9.63 -5.94 6.87
C THR A 23 -9.78 -5.07 8.12
N ALA A 24 -9.24 -3.86 8.09
CA ALA A 24 -9.40 -2.88 9.16
C ALA A 24 -10.69 -2.05 9.07
N GLY A 25 -11.57 -2.30 8.09
CA GLY A 25 -12.88 -1.64 7.96
C GLY A 25 -12.84 -0.19 7.47
N HIS A 26 -11.67 0.32 7.05
CA HIS A 26 -11.51 1.70 6.59
C HIS A 26 -11.91 1.92 5.13
N VAL A 27 -12.16 0.87 4.35
CA VAL A 27 -12.65 0.95 2.97
C VAL A 27 -13.94 0.16 2.84
N THR A 28 -14.98 0.82 2.33
CA THR A 28 -16.30 0.21 2.08
C THR A 28 -16.59 -0.01 0.61
N GLU A 29 -15.89 0.71 -0.28
CA GLU A 29 -16.00 0.59 -1.73
C GLU A 29 -14.61 0.66 -2.35
N LEU A 30 -14.32 -0.22 -3.30
CA LEU A 30 -13.09 -0.20 -4.09
C LEU A 30 -13.42 -0.01 -5.57
N THR A 31 -12.60 0.76 -6.26
CA THR A 31 -12.55 0.76 -7.72
C THR A 31 -11.15 0.50 -8.23
N VAL A 32 -11.02 -0.37 -9.23
CA VAL A 32 -9.77 -0.75 -9.87
C VAL A 32 -9.65 -0.05 -11.21
N VAL A 33 -8.44 0.38 -11.55
CA VAL A 33 -8.05 0.88 -12.88
C VAL A 33 -6.91 0.02 -13.41
N ASP A 34 -7.08 -0.61 -14.56
CA ASP A 34 -5.99 -1.28 -15.28
C ASP A 34 -6.24 -1.17 -16.80
N PRO A 35 -5.20 -0.94 -17.63
CA PRO A 35 -5.35 -1.00 -19.09
C PRO A 35 -5.47 -2.43 -19.65
N ASP A 36 -5.19 -3.46 -18.85
CA ASP A 36 -5.27 -4.87 -19.24
C ASP A 36 -6.70 -5.43 -19.06
N PRO A 37 -7.42 -5.78 -20.14
CA PRO A 37 -8.81 -6.25 -20.04
C PRO A 37 -8.94 -7.59 -19.31
N GLU A 38 -7.91 -8.43 -19.28
CA GLU A 38 -7.94 -9.70 -18.51
C GLU A 38 -7.96 -9.42 -17.01
N ARG A 39 -7.22 -8.40 -16.57
CA ARG A 39 -7.20 -7.96 -15.16
C ARG A 39 -8.47 -7.23 -14.76
N VAL A 40 -9.04 -6.42 -15.66
CA VAL A 40 -10.35 -5.79 -15.47
C VAL A 40 -11.44 -6.86 -15.29
N ALA A 41 -11.41 -7.92 -16.12
CA ALA A 41 -12.31 -9.06 -15.98
C ALA A 41 -12.10 -9.80 -14.65
N GLN A 42 -10.85 -10.05 -14.23
CA GLN A 42 -10.55 -10.70 -12.95
C GLN A 42 -11.04 -9.86 -11.75
N ALA A 43 -10.83 -8.54 -11.76
CA ALA A 43 -11.37 -7.66 -10.72
C ALA A 43 -12.91 -7.74 -10.64
N GLY A 44 -13.59 -7.87 -11.78
CA GLY A 44 -15.03 -8.12 -11.83
C GLY A 44 -15.45 -9.48 -11.25
N VAL A 45 -14.68 -10.55 -11.50
CA VAL A 45 -14.87 -11.88 -10.88
C VAL A 45 -14.70 -11.82 -9.36
N ASP A 46 -13.75 -11.02 -8.88
CA ASP A 46 -13.48 -10.79 -7.47
C ASP A 46 -14.53 -9.86 -6.80
N GLY A 47 -15.60 -9.47 -7.52
CA GLY A 47 -16.69 -8.65 -7.00
C GLY A 47 -16.37 -7.15 -6.88
N VAL A 48 -15.27 -6.70 -7.49
CA VAL A 48 -14.76 -5.32 -7.40
C VAL A 48 -15.17 -4.53 -8.65
N ARG A 49 -15.55 -3.26 -8.47
CA ARG A 49 -15.78 -2.35 -9.61
C ARG A 49 -14.45 -2.10 -10.33
N ALA A 50 -14.40 -2.34 -11.64
CA ALA A 50 -13.23 -2.08 -12.45
C ALA A 50 -13.52 -1.07 -13.56
N VAL A 51 -12.49 -0.32 -13.97
CA VAL A 51 -12.50 0.63 -15.08
C VAL A 51 -11.31 0.30 -15.97
N GLU A 52 -11.57 -0.09 -17.20
CA GLU A 52 -10.53 -0.32 -18.20
C GLU A 52 -9.90 1.02 -18.62
N GLY A 53 -8.57 1.09 -18.58
CA GLY A 53 -7.83 2.19 -19.18
C GLY A 53 -6.54 2.59 -18.49
N GLU A 54 -5.86 3.53 -19.15
CA GLU A 54 -4.57 4.08 -18.72
C GLU A 54 -4.68 4.92 -17.44
N GLY A 55 -4.07 4.45 -16.35
CA GLY A 55 -4.12 5.07 -15.02
C GLY A 55 -3.52 6.47 -14.88
N TRP A 56 -2.92 7.03 -15.94
CA TRP A 56 -2.45 8.43 -16.00
C TRP A 56 -3.42 9.36 -16.73
N ARG A 57 -4.53 8.85 -17.29
CA ARG A 57 -5.54 9.67 -17.98
C ARG A 57 -6.58 10.19 -16.99
N LEU A 58 -6.76 11.51 -16.97
CA LEU A 58 -7.75 12.19 -16.11
C LEU A 58 -9.19 11.69 -16.33
N GLU A 59 -9.56 11.28 -17.54
CA GLU A 59 -10.89 10.72 -17.84
C GLU A 59 -11.13 9.38 -17.13
N VAL A 60 -10.12 8.49 -17.16
CA VAL A 60 -10.14 7.17 -16.51
C VAL A 60 -10.16 7.33 -14.99
N LEU A 61 -9.26 8.16 -14.45
CA LEU A 61 -9.19 8.47 -13.02
C LEU A 61 -10.49 9.07 -12.47
N ARG A 62 -11.15 9.97 -13.24
CA ARG A 62 -12.45 10.51 -12.85
C ARG A 62 -13.56 9.47 -12.90
N SER A 63 -13.60 8.63 -13.94
CA SER A 63 -14.54 7.49 -14.06
C SER A 63 -14.40 6.49 -12.90
N ALA A 64 -13.16 6.30 -12.42
CA ALA A 64 -12.85 5.47 -11.26
C ALA A 64 -13.15 6.11 -9.91
N GLY A 65 -13.51 7.40 -9.86
CA GLY A 65 -13.81 8.13 -8.62
C GLY A 65 -12.59 8.71 -7.89
N ALA A 66 -11.39 8.67 -8.46
CA ALA A 66 -10.14 9.09 -7.80
C ALA A 66 -10.12 10.57 -7.33
N HIS A 67 -11.01 11.40 -7.89
CA HIS A 67 -11.20 12.81 -7.50
C HIS A 67 -11.94 13.00 -6.17
N ALA A 68 -12.53 11.94 -5.60
CA ALA A 68 -13.30 11.97 -4.36
C ALA A 68 -13.02 10.77 -3.43
N SER A 69 -12.09 9.89 -3.82
CA SER A 69 -11.64 8.76 -3.00
C SER A 69 -10.80 9.21 -1.81
N ASN A 70 -10.89 8.47 -0.71
CA ASN A 70 -10.11 8.69 0.51
C ASN A 70 -8.69 8.15 0.38
N HIS A 71 -8.53 7.00 -0.29
CA HIS A 71 -7.24 6.31 -0.44
C HIS A 71 -7.00 5.98 -1.91
N ILE A 72 -5.76 6.15 -2.39
CA ILE A 72 -5.38 5.81 -3.76
C ILE A 72 -4.07 5.03 -3.73
N VAL A 73 -4.09 3.82 -4.27
CA VAL A 73 -2.94 2.92 -4.34
C VAL A 73 -2.42 2.87 -5.77
N VAL A 74 -1.15 3.19 -5.98
CA VAL A 74 -0.49 3.15 -7.30
C VAL A 74 0.44 1.93 -7.34
N ALA A 75 0.00 0.85 -7.99
CA ALA A 75 0.67 -0.46 -8.01
C ALA A 75 0.99 -0.94 -9.44
N VAL A 76 1.65 -0.07 -10.21
CA VAL A 76 1.94 -0.25 -11.65
C VAL A 76 3.30 -0.91 -11.91
N PRO A 77 3.52 -1.58 -13.06
CA PRO A 77 4.73 -2.37 -13.31
C PRO A 77 6.02 -1.56 -13.57
N ASN A 78 6.00 -0.24 -13.53
CA ASN A 78 7.17 0.61 -13.80
C ASN A 78 7.14 1.88 -12.94
N ASP A 79 8.22 2.13 -12.22
CA ASP A 79 8.39 3.29 -11.34
C ASP A 79 8.24 4.63 -12.10
N ALA A 80 8.63 4.70 -13.39
CA ALA A 80 8.40 5.90 -14.21
C ALA A 80 6.91 6.16 -14.50
N LEU A 81 6.09 5.11 -14.59
CA LEU A 81 4.63 5.25 -14.61
C LEU A 81 4.10 5.61 -13.23
N ALA A 82 4.66 5.04 -12.16
CA ALA A 82 4.27 5.32 -10.78
C ALA A 82 4.47 6.81 -10.43
N LEU A 83 5.63 7.39 -10.77
CA LEU A 83 5.93 8.83 -10.68
C LEU A 83 4.87 9.69 -11.39
N ARG A 84 4.60 9.36 -12.67
CA ARG A 84 3.62 10.09 -13.49
C ARG A 84 2.21 10.02 -12.92
N ILE A 85 1.78 8.83 -12.50
CA ILE A 85 0.44 8.60 -11.95
C ILE A 85 0.29 9.30 -10.61
N THR A 86 1.26 9.17 -9.70
CA THR A 86 1.29 9.87 -8.40
C THR A 86 1.06 11.37 -8.58
N SER A 87 1.84 12.02 -9.45
CA SER A 87 1.71 13.45 -9.73
C SER A 87 0.35 13.85 -10.31
N VAL A 88 -0.18 13.08 -11.28
CA VAL A 88 -1.51 13.33 -11.86
C VAL A 88 -2.63 13.13 -10.82
N VAL A 89 -2.50 12.13 -9.96
CA VAL A 89 -3.47 11.82 -8.91
C VAL A 89 -3.47 12.89 -7.83
N ARG A 90 -2.31 13.31 -7.31
CA ARG A 90 -2.22 14.41 -6.33
C ARG A 90 -2.79 15.72 -6.88
N SER A 91 -2.53 16.02 -8.16
CA SER A 91 -3.12 17.18 -8.86
C SER A 91 -4.63 17.05 -9.11
N LEU A 92 -5.20 15.84 -9.05
CA LEU A 92 -6.64 15.59 -9.22
C LEU A 92 -7.37 15.59 -7.86
N ASN A 93 -6.69 15.16 -6.80
CA ASN A 93 -7.23 15.04 -5.45
C ASN A 93 -6.13 15.35 -4.43
N GLU A 94 -6.10 16.59 -3.96
CA GLU A 94 -5.11 17.07 -2.99
C GLU A 94 -5.26 16.40 -1.61
N ALA A 95 -6.44 15.83 -1.30
CA ALA A 95 -6.83 15.37 0.04
C ALA A 95 -6.84 13.84 0.23
N ALA A 96 -6.55 13.04 -0.81
CA ALA A 96 -6.44 11.59 -0.66
C ALA A 96 -5.12 11.19 0.00
N THR A 97 -5.12 10.12 0.80
CA THR A 97 -3.89 9.38 1.08
C THR A 97 -3.45 8.64 -0.19
N ILE A 98 -2.24 8.89 -0.68
CA ILE A 98 -1.65 8.26 -1.85
C ILE A 98 -0.51 7.33 -1.42
N THR A 99 -0.71 6.02 -1.64
CA THR A 99 0.31 4.99 -1.42
C THR A 99 0.85 4.51 -2.76
N THR A 100 2.13 4.73 -3.03
CA THR A 100 2.76 4.34 -4.29
C THR A 100 3.78 3.22 -4.08
N LEU A 101 3.64 2.14 -4.85
CA LEU A 101 4.54 0.99 -4.82
C LEU A 101 5.60 1.15 -5.92
N VAL A 102 6.88 1.04 -5.57
CA VAL A 102 8.01 1.10 -6.51
C VAL A 102 9.08 0.06 -6.22
N ARG A 103 10.02 -0.12 -7.14
CA ARG A 103 11.18 -1.00 -6.96
C ARG A 103 12.46 -0.27 -6.59
N SER A 104 12.66 0.97 -7.06
CA SER A 104 13.88 1.72 -6.77
C SER A 104 13.72 2.55 -5.49
N THR A 105 14.60 2.30 -4.52
CA THR A 105 14.79 3.14 -3.33
C THR A 105 15.21 4.57 -3.66
N GLU A 106 15.89 4.78 -4.79
CA GLU A 106 16.37 6.09 -5.23
C GLU A 106 15.23 7.05 -5.58
N LEU A 107 14.03 6.52 -5.86
CA LEU A 107 12.86 7.30 -6.26
C LEU A 107 11.97 7.70 -5.09
N HIS A 108 12.29 7.28 -3.85
CA HIS A 108 11.54 7.57 -2.63
C HIS A 108 11.23 9.06 -2.47
N GLY A 109 12.27 9.88 -2.25
CA GLY A 109 12.09 11.32 -1.99
C GLY A 109 11.54 12.09 -3.19
N LEU A 110 11.63 11.55 -4.41
CA LEU A 110 10.96 12.12 -5.57
C LEU A 110 9.46 11.82 -5.58
N LEU A 111 9.03 10.65 -5.12
CA LEU A 111 7.61 10.29 -5.00
C LEU A 111 6.93 11.08 -3.89
N GLU A 112 7.57 11.22 -2.73
CA GLU A 112 7.12 12.12 -1.66
C GLU A 112 6.95 13.56 -2.18
N PHE A 113 7.97 14.07 -2.90
CA PHE A 113 7.91 15.41 -3.50
C PHE A 113 6.78 15.56 -4.54
N LEU A 114 6.45 14.50 -5.29
CA LEU A 114 5.30 14.46 -6.20
C LEU A 114 3.96 14.22 -5.50
N GLY A 115 3.98 14.05 -4.17
CA GLY A 115 2.81 13.92 -3.32
C GLY A 115 2.30 12.50 -3.12
N ALA A 116 3.16 11.47 -3.10
CA ALA A 116 2.85 10.26 -2.36
C ALA A 116 2.96 10.54 -0.86
N ASP A 117 2.02 10.07 -0.05
CA ASP A 117 2.14 10.10 1.41
C ASP A 117 2.94 8.88 1.90
N HIS A 118 2.81 7.76 1.17
CA HIS A 118 3.51 6.49 1.45
C HIS A 118 4.20 5.95 0.20
N VAL A 119 5.46 5.54 0.33
CA VAL A 119 6.25 4.98 -0.78
C VAL A 119 6.76 3.58 -0.43
N LEU A 120 6.00 2.55 -0.83
CA LEU A 120 6.35 1.17 -0.52
C LEU A 120 7.42 0.66 -1.50
N VAL A 121 8.65 0.45 -1.01
CA VAL A 121 9.75 -0.05 -1.84
C VAL A 121 9.86 -1.57 -1.77
N LEU A 122 9.53 -2.22 -2.89
CA LEU A 122 9.25 -3.66 -3.00
C LEU A 122 10.47 -4.62 -2.87
N ASN A 123 11.65 -4.13 -2.50
CA ASN A 123 12.89 -4.92 -2.47
C ASN A 123 13.75 -4.75 -1.20
N ARG A 124 13.19 -4.29 -0.07
CA ARG A 124 13.94 -4.06 1.18
C ARG A 124 13.51 -4.93 2.37
N VAL A 125 13.51 -6.25 2.18
CA VAL A 125 13.48 -7.21 3.31
C VAL A 125 14.56 -8.26 3.05
N GLY A 126 15.70 -8.14 3.75
CA GLY A 126 16.86 -9.03 3.56
C GLY A 126 18.09 -8.74 4.44
N ASP A 127 18.09 -7.63 5.20
CA ASP A 127 19.26 -7.20 6.00
C ASP A 127 19.08 -7.38 7.54
N TRP A 128 17.98 -7.97 8.03
CA TRP A 128 17.69 -8.03 9.49
C TRP A 128 17.29 -9.39 10.10
N ALA A 129 17.13 -10.46 9.32
CA ALA A 129 16.76 -11.78 9.85
C ALA A 129 17.99 -12.63 10.28
N PRO A 130 17.97 -13.26 11.48
CA PRO A 130 18.99 -14.24 11.86
C PRO A 130 18.72 -15.61 11.19
N LYS A 131 19.75 -16.15 10.53
CA LYS A 131 19.67 -17.36 9.69
C LYS A 131 19.29 -18.65 10.45
N THR A 132 18.10 -19.18 10.16
CA THR A 132 17.62 -20.56 10.39
C THR A 132 16.37 -20.73 9.51
N GLY A 133 16.15 -21.76 8.70
CA GLY A 133 16.67 -23.14 8.74
C GLY A 133 15.54 -24.15 8.49
N SER A 134 15.16 -24.42 7.22
CA SER A 134 15.08 -25.82 6.76
C SER A 134 13.73 -26.46 6.38
N LEU A 135 12.71 -25.77 5.83
CA LEU A 135 11.41 -26.40 5.46
C LEU A 135 10.83 -26.00 4.08
N PRO A 136 10.09 -26.91 3.37
CA PRO A 136 9.69 -26.71 1.97
C PRO A 136 8.26 -26.17 1.78
N HIS A 137 8.11 -25.16 0.92
CA HIS A 137 6.84 -24.69 0.37
C HIS A 137 6.31 -25.63 -0.72
N ASP A 138 5.10 -26.15 -0.55
CA ASP A 138 4.23 -26.57 -1.66
C ASP A 138 2.77 -26.22 -1.31
N GLU A 139 1.92 -26.06 -2.32
CA GLU A 139 0.46 -25.78 -2.21
C GLU A 139 -0.04 -24.35 -1.84
N LEU A 140 0.74 -23.28 -2.07
CA LEU A 140 0.17 -21.91 -2.20
C LEU A 140 0.73 -21.16 -3.43
N PRO A 141 -0.11 -20.66 -4.37
CA PRO A 141 0.36 -19.98 -5.57
C PRO A 141 0.77 -18.52 -5.30
N GLY A 142 2.06 -18.32 -4.98
CA GLY A 142 2.82 -17.13 -5.41
C GLY A 142 2.41 -15.76 -4.87
N LEU A 143 1.82 -15.67 -3.68
CA LEU A 143 1.67 -14.39 -2.97
C LEU A 143 2.91 -14.11 -2.12
N GLU A 144 3.95 -13.59 -2.78
CA GLU A 144 5.27 -13.25 -2.19
C GLU A 144 5.24 -12.04 -1.23
N TRP A 145 4.06 -11.64 -0.71
CA TRP A 145 3.91 -10.47 0.16
C TRP A 145 2.80 -10.69 1.20
N ALA A 146 3.10 -10.36 2.45
CA ALA A 146 2.22 -10.46 3.61
C ALA A 146 2.19 -9.15 4.40
N VAL A 147 1.11 -8.93 5.12
CA VAL A 147 0.94 -7.79 6.04
C VAL A 147 0.95 -8.35 7.45
N LEU A 148 1.90 -7.92 8.26
CA LEU A 148 2.17 -8.45 9.59
C LEU A 148 2.01 -7.38 10.66
N GLU A 149 1.69 -7.80 11.88
CA GLU A 149 1.83 -6.95 13.07
C GLU A 149 3.16 -7.30 13.77
N ARG A 150 4.13 -6.39 13.76
CA ARG A 150 5.36 -6.51 14.56
C ARG A 150 5.30 -5.58 15.79
N PRO A 151 5.88 -5.94 16.94
CA PRO A 151 6.02 -4.96 18.03
C PRO A 151 6.92 -3.79 17.61
N VAL A 152 6.72 -2.63 18.24
CA VAL A 152 7.65 -1.50 18.15
C VAL A 152 9.00 -1.89 18.76
N MET A 153 10.11 -1.60 18.07
CA MET A 153 11.46 -1.84 18.57
C MET A 153 11.88 -0.77 19.59
N GLN A 154 12.84 -1.07 20.46
CA GLN A 154 13.17 -0.21 21.61
C GLN A 154 13.74 1.16 21.20
N ASP A 155 14.35 1.24 20.02
CA ASP A 155 14.88 2.44 19.36
C ASP A 155 13.83 3.23 18.57
N GLU A 156 12.68 2.63 18.27
CA GLU A 156 11.53 3.28 17.63
C GLU A 156 10.59 3.96 18.65
N VAL A 157 10.71 3.65 19.94
CA VAL A 157 9.87 4.26 20.99
C VAL A 157 10.14 5.77 21.11
N GLY A 158 9.08 6.58 21.03
CA GLY A 158 9.16 8.04 20.99
C GLY A 158 9.43 8.61 19.59
N VAL A 159 9.67 7.77 18.58
CA VAL A 159 9.83 8.17 17.18
C VAL A 159 8.45 8.31 16.51
N SER A 160 8.37 9.11 15.45
CA SER A 160 7.17 9.16 14.59
C SER A 160 7.08 7.84 13.80
N PRO A 161 5.90 7.22 13.65
CA PRO A 161 5.73 6.02 12.83
C PRO A 161 6.25 6.19 11.38
N LEU A 162 6.09 7.40 10.83
CA LEU A 162 6.58 7.79 9.50
C LEU A 162 8.12 7.77 9.36
N ALA A 163 8.85 7.66 10.46
CA ALA A 163 10.31 7.55 10.49
C ALA A 163 10.81 6.14 10.88
N CYS A 164 9.91 5.17 11.02
CA CYS A 164 10.23 3.77 11.38
C CYS A 164 10.35 2.83 10.17
N GLY A 165 10.30 3.37 8.95
CA GLY A 165 10.42 2.63 7.70
C GLY A 165 9.18 2.78 6.83
N ASP A 166 9.38 2.82 5.52
CA ASP A 166 8.33 3.06 4.52
C ASP A 166 7.36 1.87 4.41
N ASP A 167 7.67 0.73 5.04
CA ASP A 167 6.82 -0.45 5.16
C ASP A 167 5.73 -0.32 6.23
N VAL A 168 5.81 0.69 7.11
CA VAL A 168 4.88 0.91 8.23
C VAL A 168 3.60 1.61 7.74
N LEU A 169 2.50 0.85 7.68
CA LEU A 169 1.19 1.34 7.23
C LEU A 169 0.35 1.95 8.37
N ALA A 170 0.40 1.36 9.56
CA ALA A 170 -0.42 1.78 10.69
C ALA A 170 0.19 1.34 12.03
N ILE A 171 -0.25 1.96 13.12
CA ILE A 171 -0.04 1.52 14.49
C ILE A 171 -1.25 0.68 14.94
N MET A 172 -1.02 -0.36 15.74
CA MET A 172 -2.03 -0.96 16.62
C MET A 172 -1.76 -0.50 18.04
N ARG A 173 -2.67 0.29 18.61
CA ARG A 173 -2.58 0.91 19.93
C ARG A 173 -3.87 0.63 20.70
N ASP A 174 -3.78 0.14 21.92
CA ASP A 174 -4.94 -0.17 22.77
C ASP A 174 -6.00 -1.09 22.07
N GLY A 175 -5.56 -1.91 21.11
CA GLY A 175 -6.41 -2.78 20.28
C GLY A 175 -7.10 -2.08 19.10
N GLN A 176 -6.89 -0.78 18.91
CA GLN A 176 -7.37 -0.01 17.76
C GLN A 176 -6.26 0.19 16.72
N ARG A 177 -6.63 0.25 15.44
CA ARG A 177 -5.71 0.59 14.35
C ARG A 177 -5.75 2.08 14.11
N ILE A 178 -4.59 2.74 14.21
CA ILE A 178 -4.39 4.17 13.97
C ILE A 178 -3.44 4.29 12.79
N TRP A 179 -3.88 4.93 11.70
CA TRP A 179 -3.03 5.13 10.52
C TRP A 179 -1.90 6.10 10.82
N VAL A 180 -0.76 5.93 10.16
CA VAL A 180 0.41 6.79 10.42
C VAL A 180 0.19 8.25 10.00
N GLU A 181 -0.80 8.54 9.13
CA GLU A 181 -1.25 9.90 8.81
C GLU A 181 -2.19 10.52 9.85
N ASP A 182 -2.77 9.72 10.75
CA ASP A 182 -3.76 10.21 11.71
C ASP A 182 -3.07 11.08 12.78
N PRO A 183 -3.58 12.29 13.11
CA PRO A 183 -3.08 13.07 14.24
C PRO A 183 -3.03 12.31 15.57
N GLU A 184 -3.86 11.27 15.77
CA GLU A 184 -3.84 10.39 16.94
C GLU A 184 -2.65 9.40 16.97
N ALA A 185 -1.95 9.22 15.85
CA ALA A 185 -0.76 8.37 15.76
C ALA A 185 0.34 8.85 16.71
N GLY A 186 0.65 10.16 16.65
CA GLY A 186 1.62 10.82 17.52
C GLY A 186 3.00 10.15 17.48
N GLN A 187 3.60 9.95 18.66
CA GLN A 187 4.83 9.17 18.82
C GLN A 187 4.49 7.72 19.18
N LEU A 188 5.34 6.78 18.76
CA LEU A 188 5.21 5.38 19.12
C LEU A 188 5.46 5.12 20.61
N ARG A 189 4.66 4.24 21.18
CA ARG A 189 4.78 3.71 22.54
C ARG A 189 5.39 2.31 22.49
N GLY A 190 6.01 1.86 23.59
CA GLY A 190 6.61 0.53 23.67
C GLY A 190 5.63 -0.64 23.72
N ASP A 191 4.33 -0.36 23.90
CA ASP A 191 3.21 -1.31 23.87
C ASP A 191 2.42 -1.29 22.54
N ASP A 192 2.74 -0.37 21.63
CA ASP A 192 2.20 -0.35 20.28
C ASP A 192 2.76 -1.51 19.45
N LYS A 193 2.02 -1.89 18.41
CA LYS A 193 2.55 -2.69 17.28
C LYS A 193 2.51 -1.88 15.99
N LEU A 194 3.39 -2.19 15.06
CA LEU A 194 3.39 -1.66 13.70
C LEU A 194 2.79 -2.70 12.74
N VAL A 195 1.85 -2.24 11.92
CA VAL A 195 1.31 -2.97 10.78
C VAL A 195 2.25 -2.72 9.61
N VAL A 196 3.04 -3.73 9.25
CA VAL A 196 4.10 -3.63 8.23
C VAL A 196 3.83 -4.51 7.02
N PHE A 197 4.29 -4.07 5.85
CA PHE A 197 4.24 -4.81 4.60
C PHE A 197 5.59 -5.51 4.32
N THR A 198 5.62 -6.83 4.26
CA THR A 198 6.86 -7.61 4.08
C THR A 198 6.73 -8.72 3.02
N ASN A 199 7.85 -9.27 2.57
CA ASN A 199 7.92 -10.49 1.78
C ASN A 199 7.90 -11.71 2.73
N THR A 200 7.12 -12.75 2.38
CA THR A 200 6.92 -13.95 3.21
C THR A 200 7.97 -15.06 2.98
N LEU A 201 8.91 -14.88 2.04
CA LEU A 201 9.92 -15.89 1.71
C LEU A 201 11.19 -15.76 2.57
N GLU A 202 11.10 -16.10 3.86
CA GLU A 202 12.25 -16.60 4.63
C GLU A 202 11.84 -17.69 5.65
N GLU A 203 11.29 -18.79 5.13
CA GLU A 203 11.48 -20.12 5.74
C GLU A 203 12.39 -20.95 4.80
N THR A 204 13.71 -20.96 5.04
CA THR A 204 14.64 -22.09 4.73
C THR A 204 16.10 -21.79 5.10
#